data_AF-A0A7C5TW38-F1
#
_entry.id   AF-A0A7C5TW38-F1
#
_cell.length_a   1.000
_cell.length_b   1.000
_cell.length_c   1.000
_cell.angle_alpha   90.00
_cell.angle_beta   90.00
_cell.angle_gamma   90.00
#
_symmetry.space_group_name_H-M   'P 1'
#
loop_
_entity.id
_entity.type
_entity.pdbx_description
1 polymer ?
#
loop_
_entity_poly.entity_id
_entity_poly.type
_entity_poly.pdbx_seq_one_letter_code
_entity_poly.pdbx_strand_id
1 'polypeptide(L)' 'SRKEIPLWRECRVTRVAAWPGSLVGEKYEVRNISAQDQRLSEREFGILGDDVVAVSITHTMLPPNSSTEVYVIRRPED' A
#
# COMPACT_ATOMS: atom_id res chain seq x y z
N SER A 1 5.21 12.95 -6.27
CA SER A 1 6.45 12.21 -6.55
C SER A 1 6.32 10.80 -6.02
N ARG A 2 7.03 9.81 -6.62
CA ARG A 2 7.05 8.44 -6.11
C ARG A 2 7.81 8.41 -4.77
N LYS A 3 7.27 7.72 -3.76
CA LYS A 3 7.90 7.57 -2.43
C LYS A 3 7.85 6.11 -2.01
N GLU A 4 9.02 5.49 -1.86
CA GLU A 4 9.14 4.14 -1.28
C GLU A 4 8.92 4.23 0.24
N ILE A 5 8.18 3.26 0.79
CA ILE A 5 7.94 3.14 2.21
C ILE A 5 8.38 1.74 2.69
N PRO A 6 9.17 1.64 3.76
CA PRO A 6 9.59 0.36 4.29
C PRO A 6 8.46 -0.25 5.14
N LEU A 7 7.62 -1.09 4.53
CA LEU A 7 6.56 -1.80 5.25
C LEU A 7 6.97 -3.24 5.59
N TRP A 8 7.44 -3.98 4.58
CA TRP A 8 7.95 -5.33 4.73
C TRP A 8 9.26 -5.48 3.98
N ARG A 9 10.06 -6.47 4.37
CA ARG A 9 11.32 -6.77 3.68
C ARG A 9 11.08 -7.53 2.37
N GLU A 10 9.99 -8.28 2.31
CA GLU A 10 9.63 -9.19 1.21
C GLU A 10 8.97 -8.45 0.03
N CYS A 11 8.52 -7.21 0.25
CA CYS A 11 7.82 -6.39 -0.74
C CYS A 11 8.40 -4.98 -0.82
N ARG A 12 8.59 -4.48 -2.04
CA ARG A 12 8.82 -3.05 -2.29
C ARG A 12 7.47 -2.34 -2.37
N VAL A 13 7.21 -1.39 -1.48
CA VAL A 13 5.96 -0.62 -1.44
C VAL A 13 6.23 0.81 -1.83
N THR A 14 5.61 1.29 -2.92
CA THR A 14 5.85 2.63 -3.46
C THR A 14 4.56 3.40 -3.61
N ARG A 15 4.42 4.55 -2.94
CA ARG A 15 3.33 5.50 -3.23
C ARG A 15 3.57 6.08 -4.61
N VAL A 16 2.63 5.89 -5.53
CA VAL A 16 2.72 6.34 -6.92
C VAL A 16 1.83 7.54 -7.23
N ALA A 17 0.76 7.73 -6.45
CA ALA A 17 -0.13 8.88 -6.56
C ALA A 17 -0.75 9.25 -5.20
N ALA A 18 -1.14 10.52 -5.08
CA ALA A 18 -1.90 11.03 -3.95
C ALA A 18 -2.88 12.09 -4.46
N TRP A 19 -4.08 12.11 -3.89
CA TRP A 19 -5.16 13.01 -4.24
C TRP A 19 -5.67 13.70 -2.97
N PRO A 20 -5.41 15.01 -2.79
CA PRO A 20 -5.91 15.75 -1.64
C PRO A 20 -7.42 15.99 -1.76
N GLY A 21 -8.08 16.10 -0.62
CA GLY A 21 -9.52 16.32 -0.50
C GLY A 21 -9.93 16.40 0.97
N SER A 22 -11.23 16.32 1.25
CA SER A 22 -11.73 16.17 2.63
C SER A 22 -11.25 14.85 3.28
N LEU A 23 -10.90 13.87 2.46
CA LEU A 23 -10.05 12.72 2.77
C LEU A 23 -8.92 12.70 1.75
N VAL A 24 -7.76 12.20 2.16
CA VAL A 24 -6.61 12.03 1.26
C VAL A 24 -6.63 10.62 0.69
N GLY A 25 -6.74 10.53 -0.63
CA GLY A 25 -6.58 9.25 -1.34
C GLY A 25 -5.13 9.03 -1.71
N GLU A 26 -4.63 7.81 -1.53
CA GLU A 26 -3.29 7.41 -1.95
C GLU A 26 -3.34 6.10 -2.71
N LYS A 27 -2.46 5.96 -3.71
CA LYS A 27 -2.26 4.73 -4.44
C LYS A 27 -0.82 4.27 -4.28
N TYR A 28 -0.68 3.00 -3.95
CA TYR A 28 0.58 2.30 -3.81
C TYR A 28 0.70 1.19 -4.85
N GLU A 29 1.91 1.02 -5.37
CA GLU A 29 2.34 -0.18 -6.08
C GLU A 29 3.11 -1.05 -5.08
N VAL A 30 2.69 -2.30 -4.93
CA VAL A 30 3.34 -3.29 -4.06
C VAL A 30 3.91 -4.38 -4.93
N ARG A 31 5.24 -4.52 -4.93
CA ARG A 31 5.96 -5.53 -5.72
C ARG A 31 6.58 -6.57 -4.80
N ASN A 32 6.26 -7.85 -5.03
CA ASN A 32 6.92 -8.95 -4.34
C ASN A 32 8.36 -9.06 -4.87
N ILE A 33 9.33 -8.87 -3.99
CA ILE A 33 10.77 -8.98 -4.28
C ILE A 33 11.40 -10.24 -3.66
N SER A 34 10.58 -11.08 -3.04
CA SER A 34 10.98 -12.38 -2.50
C SER A 34 10.86 -13.50 -3.54
N ALA A 35 11.40 -14.67 -3.21
CA ALA A 35 11.29 -15.88 -4.02
C ALA A 35 10.05 -16.74 -3.69
N GLN A 36 9.17 -16.26 -2.80
CA GLN A 36 7.98 -16.98 -2.33
C GLN A 36 6.71 -16.19 -2.62
N ASP A 37 5.59 -16.88 -2.77
CA ASP A 37 4.27 -16.24 -2.84
C ASP A 37 4.00 -15.45 -1.56
N GLN A 38 3.53 -14.21 -1.71
CA GLN A 38 3.07 -13.39 -0.58
C GLN A 38 1.56 -13.35 -0.55
N ARG A 39 0.99 -13.33 0.65
CA ARG A 39 -0.44 -13.08 0.88
C ARG A 39 -0.57 -11.78 1.65
N LEU A 40 -1.09 -10.76 1.00
CA LEU A 40 -1.29 -9.44 1.60
C LEU A 40 -2.61 -9.39 2.37
N SER A 41 -2.63 -8.65 3.47
CA SER A 41 -3.85 -8.26 4.17
C SER A 41 -4.02 -6.75 4.20
N GLU A 42 -5.26 -6.25 4.03
CA GLU A 42 -5.57 -4.83 4.20
C GLU A 42 -5.16 -4.31 5.59
N ARG A 43 -5.26 -5.15 6.62
CA ARG A 43 -4.96 -4.78 8.02
C ARG A 43 -3.51 -4.35 8.20
N GLU A 44 -2.59 -4.95 7.44
CA GLU A 44 -1.17 -4.62 7.52
C GLU A 44 -0.85 -3.24 6.94
N PHE A 45 -1.68 -2.70 6.04
CA PHE A 45 -1.56 -1.31 5.59
C PHE A 45 -2.20 -0.32 6.55
N GLY A 46 -3.08 -0.77 7.44
CA GLY A 46 -3.64 0.06 8.52
C GLY A 46 -2.57 0.61 9.46
N ILE A 47 -1.40 -0.02 9.54
CA ILE A 47 -0.28 0.44 10.38
C ILE A 47 0.49 1.63 9.77
N LEU A 48 0.16 2.04 8.54
CA LEU A 48 0.82 3.18 7.89
C LEU A 48 0.56 4.51 8.60
N GLY A 49 -0.48 4.58 9.45
CA GLY A 49 -0.76 5.70 10.32
C GLY A 49 -2.15 5.62 10.95
N ASP A 50 -2.32 6.25 12.11
CA ASP A 50 -3.61 6.30 12.85
C ASP A 50 -4.72 7.05 12.08
N ASP A 51 -4.34 7.77 11.03
CA ASP A 51 -5.22 8.50 10.14
C ASP A 51 -5.74 7.64 8.97
N VAL A 52 -5.25 6.40 8.79
CA VAL A 52 -5.77 5.47 7.79
C VAL A 52 -7.19 5.03 8.18
N VAL A 53 -8.16 5.31 7.31
CA VAL A 53 -9.58 4.98 7.55
C VAL A 53 -10.08 3.83 6.68
N ALA A 54 -9.43 3.58 5.54
CA ALA A 54 -9.78 2.46 4.67
C ALA A 54 -8.58 2.02 3.81
N VAL A 55 -8.56 0.73 3.48
CA VAL A 55 -7.59 0.11 2.59
C VAL A 55 -8.32 -0.83 1.64
N SER A 56 -7.91 -0.88 0.37
CA SER A 56 -8.36 -1.86 -0.61
C SER A 56 -7.17 -2.39 -1.40
N ILE A 57 -7.13 -3.70 -1.64
CA ILE A 57 -6.07 -4.39 -2.40
C ILE A 57 -6.69 -5.06 -3.62
N THR A 58 -6.14 -4.82 -4.81
CA THR A 58 -6.69 -5.41 -6.05
C THR A 58 -6.52 -6.94 -6.10
N HIS A 59 -5.35 -7.44 -5.68
CA HIS A 59 -5.04 -8.86 -5.57
C HIS A 59 -4.28 -9.15 -4.28
N THR A 60 -4.84 -10.03 -3.45
CA THR A 60 -4.24 -10.39 -2.14
C THR A 60 -3.19 -11.49 -2.26
N MET A 61 -3.18 -12.27 -3.34
CA MET A 61 -2.11 -13.21 -3.66
C MET A 61 -1.12 -12.54 -4.60
N LEU A 62 0.15 -12.51 -4.20
CA LEU A 62 1.22 -11.83 -4.92
C LEU A 62 2.39 -12.80 -5.17
N PRO A 63 2.41 -13.50 -6.33
CA PRO A 63 3.53 -14.37 -6.72
C PRO A 63 4.88 -13.62 -6.82
N PRO A 64 6.03 -14.33 -6.81
CA PRO A 64 7.35 -13.73 -6.99
C PRO A 64 7.42 -12.80 -8.19
N ASN A 65 8.04 -11.62 -8.01
CA ASN A 65 8.23 -10.59 -9.04
C ASN A 65 6.96 -9.94 -9.62
N SER A 66 5.77 -10.30 -9.11
CA SER A 66 4.51 -9.66 -9.49
C SER A 66 4.26 -8.37 -8.69
N SER A 67 3.36 -7.53 -9.21
CA SER A 67 2.91 -6.30 -8.55
C SER A 67 1.40 -6.28 -8.41
N THR A 68 0.91 -5.61 -7.37
CA THR A 68 -0.51 -5.28 -7.17
C THR A 68 -0.65 -3.81 -6.79
N GLU A 69 -1.88 -3.32 -6.83
CA GLU A 69 -2.22 -1.95 -6.44
C GLU A 69 -2.94 -1.97 -5.10
N VAL A 70 -2.58 -1.01 -4.25
CA VAL A 70 -3.22 -0.80 -2.95
C VAL A 70 -3.68 0.64 -2.86
N TYR A 71 -4.94 0.80 -2.47
CA TYR A 71 -5.59 2.09 -2.31
C TYR A 71 -5.80 2.35 -0.84
N VAL A 72 -5.35 3.50 -0.37
CA VAL A 72 -5.45 3.91 1.03
C VAL A 72 -6.22 5.22 1.09
N ILE A 73 -7.19 5.31 1.99
CA ILE A 73 -7.88 6.55 2.32
C ILE A 73 -7.44 6.98 3.71
N ARG A 74 -7.01 8.23 3.85
CA ARG A 74 -6.53 8.83 5.10
C ARG A 74 -7.37 10.05 5.48
N ARG A 75 -7.47 10.34 6.78
CA ARG A 75 -7.89 11.66 7.24
C ARG A 75 -6.80 12.67 6.86
N PRO A 76 -7.15 13.93 6.53
CA PRO A 76 -6.15 14.97 6.40
C PRO A 76 -5.40 15.14 7.73
N GLU A 77 -4.11 15.43 7.66
CA GLU A 77 -3.36 15.92 8.83
C GLU A 77 -3.93 17.30 9.20
N ASP A 78 -4.18 17.53 10.49
CA ASP A 78 -4.63 18.83 11.03
C ASP A 78 -3.54 19.91 10.88
#